data_AF-A0AAV1KRJ9-F1
#
_entry.id   AF-A0AAV1KRJ9-F1
#
_cell.length_a   1.000
_cell.length_b   1.000
_cell.length_c   1.000
_cell.angle_alpha   90.00
_cell.angle_beta   90.00
_cell.angle_gamma   90.00
#
_symmetry.space_group_name_H-M   'P 1'
#
loop_
_entity.id
_entity.type
_entity.pdbx_description
1 polymer ?
#
loop_
_entity_poly.entity_id
_entity_poly.type
_entity_poly.pdbx_seq_one_letter_code
_entity_poly.pdbx_strand_id
1 'polypeptide(L)'
;MASKKRKLAEENRVFNDAWTDLYFFINCNGKPLCLICQKTLTIQKEYNVKRHYDSEHKAKFACVVGESRKNKINALKSSVKNQQNVFKVQVQSNESNIRASLRVAEILAKSGRPFTDSELIKQCALVMAE
;
A
#
# COMPACT_ATOMS: atom_id res chain seq x y z
N MET A 1 -10.95 38.20 14.33
CA MET A 1 -9.78 37.42 14.78
C MET A 1 -9.56 36.27 13.80
N ALA A 2 -8.43 36.24 13.10
CA ALA A 2 -8.14 35.15 12.17
C ALA A 2 -7.77 33.88 12.96
N SER A 3 -8.62 32.86 12.92
CA SER A 3 -8.32 31.56 13.53
C SER A 3 -7.02 31.01 12.96
N LYS A 4 -6.01 30.87 13.82
CA LYS A 4 -4.69 30.30 13.49
C LYS A 4 -4.92 28.91 12.89
N LYS A 5 -4.68 28.74 11.58
CA LYS A 5 -4.78 27.44 10.91
C LYS A 5 -3.70 26.52 11.49
N ARG A 6 -4.12 25.61 12.37
CA ARG A 6 -3.24 24.64 13.06
C ARG A 6 -2.63 23.66 12.06
N LYS A 7 -1.30 23.49 12.05
CA LYS A 7 -0.62 22.54 11.16
C LYS A 7 -0.71 21.13 11.73
N LEU A 8 -0.87 20.13 10.86
CA LEU A 8 -1.01 18.71 11.23
C LEU A 8 0.22 18.16 11.98
N ALA A 9 1.41 18.73 11.75
CA ALA A 9 2.67 18.28 12.34
C ALA A 9 2.83 18.65 13.83
N GLU A 10 2.13 19.68 14.33
CA GLU A 10 2.34 20.21 15.69
C GLU A 10 1.64 19.38 16.78
N GLU A 11 0.70 18.49 16.43
CA GLU A 11 -0.16 17.81 17.41
C GLU A 11 0.22 16.35 17.71
N ASN A 12 1.37 15.85 17.23
CA ASN A 12 1.89 14.51 17.51
C ASN A 12 0.80 13.41 17.55
N ARG A 13 -0.12 13.45 16.57
CA ARG A 13 -1.36 12.67 16.58
C ARG A 13 -1.06 11.25 16.12
N VAL A 14 -0.70 10.39 17.05
CA VAL A 14 -0.42 8.98 16.78
C VAL A 14 -1.73 8.20 16.62
N PHE A 15 -1.72 7.21 15.74
CA PHE A 15 -2.83 6.26 15.60
C PHE A 15 -3.02 5.47 16.90
N ASN A 16 -4.26 5.30 17.36
CA ASN A 16 -4.56 4.47 18.52
C ASN A 16 -5.05 3.09 18.07
N ASP A 17 -4.34 2.04 18.48
CA ASP A 17 -4.65 0.65 18.09
C ASP A 17 -6.05 0.19 18.53
N ALA A 18 -6.61 0.79 19.59
CA ALA A 18 -7.99 0.52 20.03
C ALA A 18 -9.02 0.85 18.94
N TRP A 19 -8.70 1.72 17.98
CA TRP A 19 -9.57 2.02 16.84
C TRP A 19 -9.75 0.82 15.91
N THR A 20 -8.85 -0.17 15.95
CA THR A 20 -9.01 -1.44 15.25
C THR A 20 -10.24 -2.17 15.76
N ASP A 21 -10.29 -2.39 17.08
CA ASP A 21 -11.38 -3.13 17.69
C ASP A 21 -12.66 -2.31 17.73
N LEU A 22 -12.58 -1.00 17.99
CA LEU A 22 -13.77 -0.14 18.09
C LEU A 22 -14.39 0.18 16.72
N TYR A 23 -13.57 0.43 15.70
CA TYR A 23 -14.04 1.06 14.46
C TYR A 23 -13.59 0.35 13.18
N PHE A 24 -12.88 -0.77 13.26
CA PHE A 24 -12.29 -1.50 12.12
C PHE A 24 -11.28 -0.65 11.33
N PHE A 25 -10.44 0.12 12.02
CA PHE A 25 -9.36 0.89 11.38
C PHE A 25 -7.99 0.31 11.67
N ILE A 26 -7.05 0.43 10.72
CA ILE A 26 -5.64 0.14 10.94
C ILE A 26 -4.78 1.33 10.50
N ASN A 27 -3.57 1.41 11.03
CA ASN A 27 -2.55 2.31 10.50
C ASN A 27 -1.94 1.71 9.23
N CYS A 28 -2.10 2.38 8.10
CA CYS A 28 -1.49 2.02 6.83
C CYS A 28 -0.60 3.19 6.37
N ASN A 29 0.72 3.03 6.42
CA ASN A 29 1.70 4.04 6.03
C ASN A 29 1.47 5.42 6.67
N GLY A 30 1.13 5.44 7.97
CA GLY A 30 0.88 6.67 8.72
C GLY A 30 -0.52 7.28 8.52
N LYS A 31 -1.46 6.57 7.89
CA LYS A 31 -2.84 7.02 7.68
C LYS A 31 -3.85 5.97 8.17
N PRO A 32 -4.98 6.37 8.79
CA PRO A 32 -6.04 5.43 9.15
C PRO A 32 -6.71 4.87 7.89
N LEU A 33 -6.70 3.55 7.74
CA LEU A 33 -7.39 2.81 6.69
C LEU A 33 -8.57 2.06 7.29
N CYS A 34 -9.77 2.25 6.74
CA CYS A 34 -10.94 1.47 7.12
C CYS A 34 -10.84 0.06 6.52
N LEU A 35 -10.92 -0.98 7.35
CA LEU A 35 -10.87 -2.38 6.89
C LEU A 35 -12.14 -2.82 6.14
N ILE A 36 -13.27 -2.13 6.34
CA ILE A 36 -14.57 -2.53 5.77
C ILE A 36 -14.69 -2.06 4.31
N CYS A 37 -14.42 -0.78 4.06
CA CYS A 37 -14.56 -0.16 2.74
C CYS A 37 -13.25 0.28 2.10
N GLN A 38 -12.12 0.06 2.77
CA GLN A 38 -10.77 0.39 2.28
C GLN A 38 -10.56 1.89 1.98
N LYS A 39 -11.42 2.77 2.51
CA LYS A 39 -11.21 4.22 2.46
C LYS A 39 -10.13 4.63 3.45
N THR A 40 -9.18 5.45 3.00
CA THR A 40 -8.13 6.03 3.85
C THR A 40 -8.52 7.43 4.31
N LEU A 41 -8.34 7.73 5.59
CA LEU A 41 -8.54 9.06 6.14
C LEU A 41 -7.22 9.84 6.15
N THR A 42 -7.28 11.13 5.81
CA THR A 42 -6.08 11.99 5.81
C THR A 42 -5.65 12.40 7.22
N ILE A 43 -6.57 12.42 8.17
CA ILE A 43 -6.36 12.97 9.51
C ILE A 43 -6.59 11.90 10.57
N GLN A 44 -5.52 11.58 11.32
CA GLN A 44 -5.52 10.68 12.48
C GLN A 44 -6.19 11.35 13.69
N LYS A 45 -7.52 11.34 13.71
CA LYS A 45 -8.34 11.76 14.86
C LYS A 45 -9.42 10.73 15.10
N GLU A 46 -9.64 10.40 16.36
CA GLU A 46 -10.73 9.51 16.77
C GLU A 46 -12.07 10.00 16.24
N TYR A 47 -12.36 11.31 16.33
CA TYR A 47 -13.59 11.88 15.76
C TYR A 47 -13.81 11.52 14.29
N ASN A 48 -12.76 11.57 13.45
CA ASN A 48 -12.89 11.26 12.03
C ASN A 48 -13.14 9.77 11.79
N VAL A 49 -12.42 8.93 12.52
CA VAL A 49 -12.53 7.47 12.47
C VAL A 49 -13.92 7.02 12.95
N LYS A 50 -14.34 7.50 14.12
CA LYS A 50 -15.64 7.23 14.72
C LYS A 50 -16.78 7.71 13.84
N ARG A 51 -16.74 8.96 13.35
CA ARG A 51 -17.76 9.49 12.44
C ARG A 51 -17.90 8.63 11.20
N HIS A 52 -16.78 8.22 10.59
CA HIS A 52 -16.80 7.35 9.42
C HIS A 52 -17.47 6.01 9.72
N TYR A 53 -17.11 5.36 10.84
CA TYR A 53 -17.73 4.12 11.25
C TYR A 53 -19.22 4.29 11.53
N ASP A 54 -19.59 5.32 12.31
CA ASP A 54 -20.95 5.59 12.73
C ASP A 54 -21.88 5.85 11.53
N SER A 55 -21.43 6.59 10.49
CA SER A 55 -22.25 6.93 9.33
C SER A 55 -22.32 5.82 8.27
N GLU A 56 -21.21 5.11 8.03
CA GLU A 56 -21.12 4.19 6.88
C GLU A 56 -21.37 2.72 7.28
N HIS A 57 -20.99 2.32 8.51
CA HIS A 57 -20.81 0.91 8.85
C HIS A 57 -21.58 0.45 10.10
N LYS A 58 -21.85 1.34 11.05
CA LYS A 58 -22.45 0.97 12.34
C LYS A 58 -23.73 0.16 12.19
N ALA A 59 -24.62 0.54 11.28
CA ALA A 59 -25.89 -0.16 11.06
C ALA A 59 -25.70 -1.66 10.75
N LYS A 60 -24.60 -2.04 10.10
CA LYS A 60 -24.31 -3.43 9.71
C LYS A 60 -23.38 -4.15 10.69
N PHE A 61 -22.50 -3.42 11.37
CA PHE A 61 -21.41 -4.01 12.15
C PHE A 61 -21.55 -3.81 13.67
N ALA A 62 -22.58 -3.09 14.15
CA ALA A 62 -22.84 -2.94 15.58
C ALA A 62 -23.23 -4.26 16.27
N CYS A 63 -23.90 -5.17 15.57
CA CYS A 63 -24.27 -6.48 16.11
C CYS A 63 -23.10 -7.48 16.15
N VAL A 64 -21.99 -7.18 15.47
CA VAL A 64 -20.81 -8.06 15.44
C VAL A 64 -19.93 -7.73 16.65
N VAL A 65 -20.05 -8.56 17.68
CA VAL A 65 -19.38 -8.40 18.99
C VAL A 65 -18.56 -9.64 19.35
N GLY A 66 -17.72 -9.50 20.39
CA GLY A 66 -16.94 -10.61 20.94
C GLY A 66 -15.99 -11.26 19.93
N GLU A 67 -15.93 -12.59 19.95
CA GLU A 67 -15.01 -13.37 19.12
C GLU A 67 -15.29 -13.24 17.62
N SER A 68 -16.57 -13.20 17.24
CA SER A 68 -16.99 -12.99 15.85
C SER A 68 -16.42 -11.69 15.28
N ARG A 69 -16.31 -10.65 16.12
CA ARG A 69 -15.71 -9.36 15.72
C ARG A 69 -14.22 -9.48 15.48
N LYS A 70 -13.48 -10.13 16.38
CA LYS A 70 -12.03 -10.37 16.23
C LYS A 70 -11.72 -11.17 14.98
N ASN A 71 -12.48 -12.25 14.76
CA ASN A 71 -12.36 -13.07 13.56
C ASN A 71 -12.60 -12.26 12.29
N LYS A 72 -13.61 -11.38 12.29
CA LYS A 72 -13.89 -10.50 11.15
C LYS A 72 -12.75 -9.51 10.90
N ILE A 73 -12.21 -8.90 11.96
CA ILE A 73 -11.06 -7.98 11.87
C ILE A 73 -9.86 -8.71 11.26
N ASN A 74 -9.53 -9.90 11.75
CA ASN A 74 -8.40 -10.68 11.26
C ASN A 74 -8.57 -11.08 9.80
N ALA A 75 -9.76 -11.54 9.41
CA ALA A 75 -10.07 -11.86 8.02
C ALA A 75 -9.89 -10.65 7.10
N LEU A 76 -10.38 -9.46 7.51
CA LEU A 76 -10.24 -8.23 6.73
C LEU A 76 -8.78 -7.76 6.66
N LYS A 77 -8.01 -7.84 7.77
CA LYS A 77 -6.58 -7.53 7.78
C LYS A 77 -5.81 -8.42 6.78
N SER A 78 -6.07 -9.73 6.80
CA SER A 78 -5.46 -10.68 5.87
C SER A 78 -5.83 -10.38 4.41
N SER A 79 -7.08 -10.01 4.15
CA SER A 79 -7.52 -9.62 2.81
C SER A 79 -6.77 -8.39 2.29
N VAL A 80 -6.65 -7.33 3.11
CA VAL A 80 -5.89 -6.12 2.76
C VAL A 80 -4.41 -6.45 2.52
N LYS A 81 -3.81 -7.27 3.38
CA LYS A 81 -2.40 -7.69 3.24
C LYS A 81 -2.17 -8.47 1.94
N ASN A 82 -3.08 -9.38 1.58
CA ASN A 82 -2.97 -10.14 0.33
C ASN A 82 -3.05 -9.22 -0.89
N GLN A 83 -3.97 -8.25 -0.88
CA GLN A 83 -4.07 -7.27 -1.96
C GLN A 83 -2.77 -6.44 -2.09
N GLN A 84 -2.22 -5.96 -0.98
CA GLN A 84 -0.94 -5.24 -0.98
C GLN A 84 0.22 -6.10 -1.51
N ASN A 85 0.22 -7.40 -1.19
CA ASN A 85 1.26 -8.32 -1.65
C ASN A 85 1.24 -8.49 -3.17
N VAL A 86 0.05 -8.54 -3.80
CA VAL A 86 -0.07 -8.61 -5.26
C VAL A 86 0.62 -7.42 -5.93
N PHE A 87 0.36 -6.21 -5.45
CA PHE A 87 1.03 -5.01 -5.98
C PHE A 87 2.55 -5.04 -5.73
N LYS A 88 2.99 -5.52 -4.56
CA LYS A 88 4.42 -5.63 -4.24
C LYS A 88 5.15 -6.58 -5.19
N VAL A 89 4.58 -7.76 -5.43
CA VAL A 89 5.16 -8.75 -6.36
C VAL A 89 5.24 -8.17 -7.78
N GLN A 90 4.19 -7.47 -8.22
CA GLN A 90 4.20 -6.82 -9.54
C GLN A 90 5.28 -5.74 -9.66
N VAL A 91 5.45 -4.90 -8.64
CA VAL A 91 6.51 -3.87 -8.63
C VAL A 91 7.89 -4.50 -8.67
N GLN A 92 8.11 -5.58 -7.91
CA GLN A 92 9.39 -6.28 -7.90
C GLN A 92 9.72 -6.91 -9.26
N SER A 93 8.73 -7.55 -9.90
CA SER A 93 8.90 -8.09 -11.27
C SER A 93 9.26 -6.99 -12.27
N ASN A 94 8.55 -5.85 -12.20
CA ASN A 94 8.85 -4.71 -13.06
C ASN A 94 10.26 -4.15 -12.83
N GLU A 95 10.73 -4.06 -11.58
CA GLU A 95 12.09 -3.61 -11.27
C GLU A 95 13.15 -4.51 -11.91
N SER A 96 12.96 -5.84 -11.83
CA SER A 96 13.84 -6.81 -12.49
C SER A 96 13.86 -6.60 -14.01
N ASN A 97 12.70 -6.44 -14.63
CA ASN A 97 12.59 -6.20 -16.08
C ASN A 97 13.28 -4.90 -16.50
N ILE A 98 13.12 -3.82 -15.72
CA ILE A 98 13.78 -2.54 -15.99
C ILE A 98 15.30 -2.70 -15.85
N ARG A 99 15.77 -3.40 -14.82
CA ARG A 99 17.20 -3.64 -14.59
C ARG A 99 17.84 -4.41 -15.76
N ALA A 100 17.21 -5.49 -16.22
CA ALA A 100 17.68 -6.25 -17.37
C ALA A 100 17.71 -5.38 -18.64
N SER A 101 16.64 -4.63 -18.91
CA SER A 101 16.55 -3.72 -20.06
C SER A 101 17.63 -2.64 -20.03
N LEU A 102 17.92 -2.05 -18.87
CA LEU A 102 18.97 -1.05 -18.69
C LEU A 102 20.36 -1.65 -18.95
N ARG A 103 20.59 -2.89 -18.52
CA ARG A 103 21.86 -3.58 -18.74
C ARG A 103 22.08 -3.92 -20.21
N VAL A 104 21.03 -4.31 -20.93
CA VAL A 104 21.07 -4.44 -22.40
C VAL A 104 21.41 -3.09 -23.04
N ALA A 105 20.73 -2.00 -22.65
CA ALA A 105 21.02 -0.67 -23.18
C ALA A 105 22.49 -0.25 -22.95
N GLU A 106 23.05 -0.56 -21.77
CA GLU A 106 24.46 -0.32 -21.46
C GLU A 106 25.40 -1.11 -22.39
N ILE A 107 25.14 -2.40 -22.61
CA ILE A 107 25.93 -3.25 -23.52
C ILE A 107 25.88 -2.71 -24.95
N LEU A 108 24.68 -2.37 -25.44
CA LEU A 108 24.50 -1.80 -26.77
C LEU A 108 25.29 -0.50 -26.93
N ALA A 109 25.17 0.42 -25.97
CA ALA A 109 25.87 1.70 -25.98
C ALA A 109 27.40 1.56 -25.94
N LYS A 110 27.94 0.59 -25.18
CA LYS A 110 29.39 0.35 -25.09
C LYS A 110 29.96 -0.43 -26.27
N SER A 111 29.16 -1.27 -26.92
CA SER A 111 29.65 -2.18 -27.96
C SER A 111 30.13 -1.44 -29.22
N GLY A 112 29.44 -0.36 -29.61
CA GLY A 112 29.67 0.31 -30.89
C GLY A 112 29.43 -0.58 -32.12
N ARG A 113 28.77 -1.74 -31.96
CA ARG A 113 28.58 -2.74 -33.03
C ARG A 113 27.21 -2.57 -33.70
N PRO A 114 27.08 -2.96 -34.98
CA PRO A 114 25.79 -2.95 -35.66
C PRO A 114 24.84 -4.00 -35.08
N PHE A 115 23.54 -3.76 -35.20
CA PHE A 115 22.48 -4.68 -34.76
C PHE A 115 22.45 -6.03 -35.51
N THR A 116 23.31 -6.23 -36.51
CA THR A 116 23.49 -7.51 -37.21
C THR A 116 24.54 -8.42 -36.56
N ASP A 117 25.28 -7.92 -35.55
CA ASP A 117 26.23 -8.73 -34.80
C ASP A 117 25.49 -9.76 -33.95
N SER A 118 25.53 -11.01 -34.41
CA SER A 118 24.82 -12.12 -33.76
C SER A 118 25.34 -12.44 -32.35
N GLU A 119 26.59 -12.13 -32.04
CA GLU A 119 27.16 -12.37 -30.71
C GLU A 119 26.67 -11.31 -29.72
N LEU A 120 26.57 -10.06 -30.14
CA LEU A 120 25.95 -8.98 -29.38
C LEU A 120 24.48 -9.29 -29.05
N ILE A 121 23.72 -9.80 -30.02
CA ILE A 121 22.32 -10.20 -29.80
C ILE A 121 22.25 -11.33 -28.76
N LYS A 122 23.10 -12.36 -28.88
CA LYS A 122 23.15 -13.46 -27.89
C LYS A 122 23.46 -12.95 -26.49
N GLN A 123 24.44 -12.06 -26.34
CA GLN A 123 24.78 -11.47 -25.05
C GLN A 123 23.60 -10.70 -24.44
N CYS A 124 22.89 -9.91 -25.23
CA CYS A 124 21.69 -9.21 -24.77
C CYS A 124 20.57 -10.18 -24.36
N ALA A 125 20.37 -11.25 -25.13
CA ALA A 125 19.35 -12.26 -24.83
C ALA A 125 19.64 -13.02 -23.52
N LEU A 126 20.92 -13.35 -23.27
CA LEU A 126 21.34 -13.98 -22.00
C LEU A 126 21.05 -13.07 -20.80
N VAL A 127 21.36 -11.77 -20.91
CA VAL A 127 21.11 -10.79 -19.84
C VAL A 127 19.62 -10.60 -19.55
N MET A 128 18.75 -10.73 -20.55
CA MET A 128 17.30 -10.66 -20.37
C MET A 128 16.69 -11.94 -19.79
N ALA A 129 17.41 -13.05 -19.83
CA ALA A 129 16.98 -14.34 -19.31
C ALA A 129 17.43 -14.60 -17.85
N GLU A 130 18.34 -13.76 -17.33
CA GLU A 130 18.75 -13.70 -15.91
C GLU A 130 17.71 -12.99 -15.03
#